data_AF-A0A0A7LUI8-F1
#
_entry.id   AF-A0A0A7LUI8-F1
#
_cell.length_a   1.000
_cell.length_b   1.000
_cell.length_c   1.000
_cell.angle_alpha   90.00
_cell.angle_beta   90.00
_cell.angle_gamma   90.00
#
_symmetry.space_group_name_H-M   'P 1'
#
loop_
_entity.id
_entity.type
_entity.pdbx_description
1 polymer ?
#
loop_
_entity_poly.entity_id
_entity_poly.type
_entity_poly.pdbx_seq_one_letter_code
_entity_poly.pdbx_strand_id
1 'polypeptide(L)'
;MKQKTIAFQFERCLETNDHAQTLCKSFLKHGYAIYIVTGLPEQEFADYICDFALDTGIYHKNILFRKSGGCGNPVEQLKLTLFFSANEFEVRALNEGTPRPVACHLPYAQPEK
;
A
#
# COMPACT_ATOMS: atom_id res chain seq x y z
N MET A 1 -15.96 15.73 -7.61
CA MET A 1 -15.54 14.38 -8.05
C MET A 1 -15.09 13.59 -6.82
N LYS A 2 -15.46 12.30 -6.67
CA LYS A 2 -14.94 11.47 -5.57
C LYS A 2 -13.46 11.17 -5.86
N GLN A 3 -12.56 11.59 -4.96
CA GLN A 3 -11.13 11.29 -5.06
C GLN A 3 -10.93 9.78 -4.98
N LYS A 4 -10.16 9.20 -5.91
CA LYS A 4 -9.85 7.77 -5.88
C LYS A 4 -8.71 7.54 -4.90
N THR A 5 -8.90 6.56 -4.01
CA THR A 5 -7.98 6.21 -2.92
C THR A 5 -7.40 4.83 -3.18
N ILE A 6 -6.09 4.69 -3.07
CA ILE A 6 -5.39 3.41 -3.18
C ILE A 6 -4.58 3.22 -1.90
N ALA A 7 -4.35 1.98 -1.50
CA ALA A 7 -3.38 1.70 -0.45
C ALA A 7 -2.35 0.67 -0.89
N PHE A 8 -1.14 0.83 -0.38
CA PHE A 8 -0.08 -0.16 -0.47
C PHE A 8 0.25 -0.63 0.95
N GLN A 9 0.33 -1.95 1.14
CA GLN A 9 1.07 -2.48 2.26
C GLN A 9 2.52 -2.03 2.14
N PHE A 10 3.11 -1.61 3.25
CA PHE A 10 4.49 -1.16 3.25
C PHE A 10 5.44 -2.35 3.22
N GLU A 11 5.36 -3.19 4.26
CA GLU A 11 6.27 -4.28 4.50
C GLU A 11 6.15 -5.34 3.40
N ARG A 12 7.29 -5.79 2.89
CA ARG A 12 7.41 -6.83 1.85
C ARG A 12 6.67 -6.51 0.55
N CYS A 13 6.13 -5.30 0.40
CA CYS A 13 5.39 -4.83 -0.76
C CYS A 13 6.02 -3.51 -1.23
N LEU A 14 5.55 -2.35 -0.74
CA LEU A 14 6.06 -1.07 -1.23
C LEU A 14 7.56 -0.87 -0.95
N GLU A 15 8.05 -1.35 0.21
CA GLU A 15 9.45 -1.13 0.63
C GLU A 15 10.47 -1.88 -0.24
N THR A 16 10.10 -3.03 -0.81
CA THR A 16 11.04 -3.99 -1.42
C THR A 16 10.74 -4.31 -2.87
N ASN A 17 9.63 -3.81 -3.42
CA ASN A 17 9.19 -4.14 -4.77
C ASN A 17 9.20 -2.89 -5.69
N ASP A 18 10.17 -2.84 -6.60
CA ASP A 18 10.32 -1.77 -7.60
C ASP A 18 9.08 -1.59 -8.48
N HIS A 19 8.36 -2.68 -8.76
CA HIS A 19 7.11 -2.62 -9.49
C HIS A 19 6.02 -1.94 -8.66
N ALA A 20 5.91 -2.26 -7.37
CA ALA A 20 5.00 -1.58 -6.45
C ALA A 20 5.32 -0.08 -6.34
N GLN A 21 6.60 0.28 -6.25
CA GLN A 21 7.06 1.67 -6.24
C GLN A 21 6.72 2.39 -7.55
N THR A 22 6.92 1.75 -8.69
CA THR A 22 6.57 2.28 -10.01
C THR A 22 5.07 2.52 -10.14
N LEU A 23 4.25 1.56 -9.69
CA LEU A 23 2.79 1.70 -9.63
C LEU A 23 2.37 2.85 -8.72
N CYS A 24 2.95 2.94 -7.52
CA CYS A 24 2.69 4.02 -6.56
C CYS A 24 2.95 5.40 -7.20
N LYS A 25 4.12 5.58 -7.83
CA LYS A 25 4.46 6.82 -8.57
C LYS A 25 3.46 7.12 -9.68
N SER A 26 3.04 6.10 -10.44
CA SER A 26 2.05 6.26 -11.50
C SER A 26 0.71 6.74 -10.94
N PHE A 27 0.22 6.16 -9.85
CA PHE A 27 -1.03 6.59 -9.22
C PHE A 27 -0.96 8.02 -8.67
N LEU A 28 0.17 8.41 -8.05
CA LEU A 28 0.41 9.79 -7.62
C LEU A 28 0.31 10.76 -8.80
N LYS A 29 0.95 10.43 -9.93
CA LYS A 29 0.92 11.26 -11.16
C LYS A 29 -0.51 11.44 -11.70
N HIS A 30 -1.39 10.46 -11.49
CA HIS A 30 -2.80 10.51 -11.91
C HIS A 30 -3.74 11.12 -10.84
N GLY A 31 -3.19 11.67 -9.75
CA GLY A 31 -3.97 12.39 -8.73
C GLY A 31 -4.74 11.47 -7.76
N TYR A 32 -4.35 10.21 -7.64
CA TYR A 32 -4.89 9.32 -6.61
C TYR A 32 -4.34 9.72 -5.24
N ALA A 33 -5.19 9.64 -4.21
CA ALA A 33 -4.72 9.68 -2.83
C ALA A 33 -4.17 8.29 -2.46
N ILE A 34 -2.98 8.25 -1.87
CA ILE A 34 -2.31 6.99 -1.52
C ILE A 34 -2.25 6.85 -0.01
N TYR A 35 -2.63 5.67 0.48
CA TYR A 35 -2.37 5.24 1.84
C TYR A 35 -1.19 4.28 1.86
N ILE A 36 -0.32 4.44 2.85
CA ILE A 36 0.62 3.38 3.21
C ILE A 36 0.10 2.71 4.47
N VAL A 37 -0.11 1.40 4.39
CA VAL A 37 -0.57 0.55 5.49
C VAL A 37 0.63 -0.22 6.01
N THR A 38 0.89 -0.08 7.31
CA THR A 38 2.08 -0.65 7.96
C THR A 38 1.70 -1.32 9.28
N GLY A 39 2.36 -2.42 9.60
CA GLY A 39 2.33 -3.04 10.92
C GLY A 39 3.28 -2.38 11.92
N LEU A 40 4.23 -1.56 11.45
CA LEU A 40 5.22 -0.89 12.28
C LEU A 40 4.57 0.10 13.26
N PRO A 41 5.19 0.33 14.44
CA PRO A 41 4.88 1.47 15.28
C PRO A 41 5.05 2.79 14.52
N GLU A 42 4.21 3.79 14.81
CA GLU A 42 4.21 5.07 14.10
C GLU A 42 5.57 5.77 14.13
N GLN A 43 6.29 5.71 15.26
CA GLN A 43 7.59 6.34 15.41
C GLN A 43 8.67 5.66 14.55
N GLU A 44 8.76 4.32 14.59
CA GLU A 44 9.70 3.57 13.75
C GLU A 44 9.41 3.77 12.27
N PHE A 45 8.13 3.81 11.91
CA PHE A 45 7.71 4.03 10.53
C PHE A 45 8.00 5.46 10.04
N ALA A 46 7.88 6.47 10.91
CA ALA A 46 8.13 7.87 10.54
C ALA A 46 9.60 8.11 10.14
N ASP A 47 10.54 7.50 10.85
CA ASP A 47 11.96 7.56 10.49
C ASP A 47 12.19 6.82 9.17
N TYR A 48 11.67 5.59 9.07
CA TYR A 48 11.88 4.73 7.90
C TYR A 48 11.27 5.31 6.61
N ILE A 49 10.09 5.93 6.68
CA ILE A 49 9.43 6.50 5.49
C ILE A 49 10.16 7.72 4.95
N CYS A 50 10.91 8.44 5.79
CA CYS A 50 11.70 9.59 5.34
C CYS A 50 12.87 9.12 4.47
N ASP A 51 13.63 8.13 4.92
CA ASP A 51 14.73 7.54 4.16
C ASP A 51 14.22 6.89 2.87
N PHE A 52 13.15 6.09 2.97
CA PHE A 52 12.49 5.50 1.80
C PHE A 52 12.04 6.56 0.78
N ALA A 53 11.50 7.70 1.23
CA ALA A 53 11.05 8.77 0.35
C ALA A 53 12.22 9.44 -0.38
N LEU A 54 13.39 9.57 0.25
CA LEU A 54 14.60 10.10 -0.38
C LEU A 54 15.11 9.14 -1.46
N ASP A 55 15.17 7.85 -1.16
CA ASP A 55 15.67 6.83 -2.08
C ASP A 55 14.75 6.61 -3.28
N THR A 56 13.45 6.60 -3.04
CA THR A 56 12.46 6.27 -4.08
C THR A 56 11.87 7.50 -4.76
N GLY A 57 11.93 8.70 -4.15
CA GLY A 57 11.23 9.89 -4.62
C GLY A 57 9.71 9.85 -4.42
N ILE A 58 9.21 8.95 -3.57
CA ILE A 58 7.78 8.85 -3.18
C ILE A 58 7.56 9.72 -1.93
N TYR A 59 7.25 11.00 -2.14
CA TYR A 59 7.16 11.98 -1.04
C TYR A 59 5.86 11.90 -0.24
N HIS A 60 5.97 11.99 1.09
CA HIS A 60 4.90 11.88 2.08
C HIS A 60 3.76 12.91 1.97
N LYS A 61 3.94 14.03 1.24
CA LYS A 61 2.95 15.12 1.15
C LYS A 61 1.58 14.67 0.61
N ASN A 62 1.52 13.54 -0.09
CA ASN A 62 0.30 12.95 -0.64
C ASN A 62 -0.05 11.58 -0.04
N ILE A 63 0.59 11.20 1.07
CA ILE A 63 0.52 9.87 1.64
C ILE A 63 -0.12 9.92 3.02
N LEU A 64 -1.18 9.16 3.19
CA LEU A 64 -1.89 9.02 4.46
C LEU A 64 -1.43 7.72 5.14
N PHE A 65 -1.06 7.80 6.41
CA PHE A 65 -0.52 6.67 7.14
C PHE A 65 -1.59 5.99 7.97
N ARG A 66 -1.61 4.65 7.95
CA ARG A 66 -2.46 3.88 8.85
C ARG A 66 -1.74 2.65 9.36
N LYS A 67 -1.60 2.59 10.68
CA LYS A 67 -1.21 1.36 11.35
C LYS A 67 -2.29 0.30 11.11
N SER A 68 -1.88 -0.90 10.72
CA SER A 68 -2.77 -2.07 10.74
C SER A 68 -3.01 -2.46 12.20
N GLY A 69 -3.83 -1.68 12.92
CA GLY A 69 -4.40 -2.12 14.17
C GLY A 69 -5.24 -3.35 13.87
N GLY A 70 -4.90 -4.49 14.48
CA GLY A 70 -5.49 -5.79 14.16
C GLY A 70 -7.02 -5.77 14.06
N CYS A 71 -7.51 -6.55 13.09
CA CYS A 71 -8.91 -6.87 12.79
C CYS A 71 -9.77 -5.75 12.18
N GLY A 72 -9.60 -5.54 10.87
CA GLY A 72 -10.67 -5.06 10.01
C GLY A 72 -10.24 -4.97 8.56
N ASN A 73 -11.21 -5.02 7.64
CA ASN A 73 -10.98 -4.90 6.20
C ASN A 73 -10.47 -3.47 5.88
N PRO A 74 -9.18 -3.28 5.52
CA PRO A 74 -8.63 -1.95 5.24
C PRO A 74 -9.36 -1.28 4.06
N VAL A 75 -9.86 -2.05 3.11
CA VAL A 75 -10.64 -1.53 1.97
C VAL A 75 -11.89 -0.82 2.45
N GLU A 76 -12.63 -1.41 3.37
CA GLU A 76 -13.85 -0.81 3.92
C GLU A 76 -13.54 0.39 4.82
N GLN A 77 -12.58 0.23 5.73
CA GLN A 77 -12.23 1.25 6.71
C GLN A 77 -11.67 2.53 6.10
N LEU A 78 -10.92 2.40 5.01
CA LEU A 78 -10.30 3.52 4.29
C LEU A 78 -11.07 3.90 3.03
N LYS A 79 -12.20 3.22 2.74
CA LYS A 79 -12.98 3.38 1.51
C LYS A 79 -12.09 3.32 0.27
N LEU A 80 -11.20 2.32 0.23
CA LEU A 80 -10.22 2.17 -0.84
C LEU A 80 -10.89 1.75 -2.14
N THR A 81 -10.32 2.22 -3.23
CA THR A 81 -10.62 1.71 -4.57
C THR A 81 -9.89 0.39 -4.82
N LEU A 82 -8.64 0.29 -4.34
CA LEU A 82 -7.78 -0.87 -4.50
C LEU A 82 -6.74 -0.91 -3.38
N PHE A 83 -6.42 -2.11 -2.91
CA PHE A 83 -5.35 -2.38 -1.96
C PHE A 83 -4.28 -3.30 -2.59
N PHE A 84 -3.01 -2.96 -2.44
CA PHE A 84 -1.89 -3.77 -2.89
C PHE A 84 -1.18 -4.39 -1.71
N SER A 85 -1.08 -5.72 -1.70
CA SER A 85 -0.48 -6.50 -0.61
C SER A 85 0.45 -7.57 -1.18
N ALA A 86 1.49 -7.89 -0.41
CA ALA A 86 2.36 -9.03 -0.70
C ALA A 86 1.84 -10.35 -0.11
N ASN A 87 0.74 -10.30 0.65
CA ASN A 87 0.12 -11.47 1.24
C ASN A 87 -1.04 -11.96 0.37
N GLU A 88 -0.80 -13.03 -0.39
CA GLU A 88 -1.83 -13.62 -1.26
C GLU A 88 -3.08 -14.07 -0.48
N PHE A 89 -2.94 -14.57 0.75
CA PHE A 89 -4.08 -14.99 1.56
C PHE A 89 -4.97 -13.82 1.96
N GLU A 90 -4.36 -12.68 2.31
CA GLU A 90 -5.09 -11.45 2.58
C GLU A 90 -5.81 -10.95 1.32
N VAL A 91 -5.14 -10.96 0.17
CA VAL A 91 -5.74 -10.56 -1.11
C VAL A 91 -6.93 -11.45 -1.47
N ARG A 92 -6.81 -12.76 -1.30
CA ARG A 92 -7.90 -13.72 -1.53
C ARG A 92 -9.07 -13.45 -0.58
N ALA A 93 -8.81 -13.29 0.71
CA ALA A 93 -9.84 -12.99 1.71
C ALA A 93 -10.57 -11.66 1.43
N LEU A 94 -9.85 -10.64 0.99
CA LEU A 94 -10.45 -9.33 0.66
C LEU A 94 -11.29 -9.34 -0.61
N ASN A 95 -10.97 -10.23 -1.55
CA ASN A 95 -11.72 -10.37 -2.80
C ASN A 95 -12.87 -11.37 -2.69
N GLU A 96 -12.90 -12.23 -1.67
CA GLU A 96 -13.92 -13.24 -1.48
C GLU A 96 -15.32 -12.61 -1.35
N GLY A 97 -16.27 -13.12 -2.12
CA GLY A 97 -17.64 -12.60 -2.13
C GLY A 97 -17.82 -11.20 -2.71
N THR A 98 -16.77 -10.57 -3.24
CA THR A 98 -16.85 -9.24 -3.87
C THR A 98 -17.23 -9.34 -5.35
N PRO A 99 -18.06 -8.41 -5.88
CA PRO A 99 -18.45 -8.41 -7.29
C PRO A 99 -17.31 -7.99 -8.24
N ARG A 100 -16.25 -7.39 -7.70
CA ARG A 100 -15.04 -6.98 -8.42
C ARG A 100 -13.84 -7.02 -7.48
N PRO A 101 -12.62 -7.32 -7.97
CA PRO A 101 -11.42 -7.27 -7.14
C PRO A 101 -11.24 -5.89 -6.48
N VAL A 102 -10.95 -5.92 -5.18
CA VAL A 102 -10.64 -4.76 -4.35
C VAL A 102 -9.23 -4.84 -3.75
N ALA A 103 -8.57 -5.99 -3.87
CA ALA A 103 -7.18 -6.19 -3.52
C ALA A 103 -6.41 -6.86 -4.67
N CYS A 104 -5.12 -6.54 -4.78
CA CYS A 104 -4.21 -7.10 -5.77
C CYS A 104 -2.94 -7.59 -5.09
N HIS A 105 -2.50 -8.78 -5.47
CA HIS A 105 -1.27 -9.37 -4.98
C HIS A 105 -0.09 -8.88 -5.79
N LEU A 106 0.86 -8.23 -5.11
CA LEU A 106 2.18 -7.91 -5.66
C LEU A 106 3.20 -8.83 -4.99
N PRO A 107 3.63 -9.91 -5.65
CA PRO A 107 4.51 -10.88 -5.03
C PRO A 107 5.82 -10.21 -4.62
N TYR A 108 6.38 -10.71 -3.51
CA TYR A 108 7.72 -10.33 -3.09
C TYR A 108 8.73 -10.65 -4.21
N ALA A 109 9.48 -9.64 -4.64
CA ALA A 109 10.61 -9.88 -5.54
C ALA A 109 11.66 -10.64 -4.73
N GLN A 110 11.81 -11.94 -4.96
CA GLN A 110 12.96 -12.64 -4.39
C GLN A 110 14.22 -12.02 -5.00
N PRO A 111 15.24 -11.66 -4.20
CA PRO A 111 16.53 -11.32 -4.76
C PRO A 111 17.02 -12.53 -5.57
N GLU A 112 17.31 -12.30 -6.85
CA GLU A 112 17.93 -13.31 -7.70
C GLU A 112 19.23 -13.76 -7.02
N LYS A 113 19.38 -15.08 -6.82
CA LYS A 113 20.57 -15.69 -6.20
C LYS A 113 21.77 -15.65 -7.12
#